data_AF-A0A0L8BV04-F1
#
_entry.id   AF-A0A0L8BV04-F1
#
_cell.length_a   1.000
_cell.length_b   1.000
_cell.length_c   1.000
_cell.angle_alpha   90.00
_cell.angle_beta   90.00
_cell.angle_gamma   90.00
#
_symmetry.space_group_name_H-M   'P 1'
#
loop_
_entity.id
_entity.type
_entity.pdbx_description
1 polymer ?
#
loop_
_entity_poly.entity_id
_entity_poly.type
_entity_poly.pdbx_seq_one_letter_code
_entity_poly.pdbx_strand_id
1 'polypeptide(L)'
;MTSTVTAAAVSKNFGAYQDAAVREPLIITKNGRPRTVLIAYEDYLRLMRRERRVELTSALDADELAAVEKSTMDPGLDHLNAELTKDKNAAD
;
A
#
# COMPACT_ATOMS: atom_id res chain seq x y z
N MET A 1 -15.12 -6.03 12.41
CA MET A 1 -15.29 -7.12 11.41
C MET A 1 -15.84 -6.45 10.17
N THR A 2 -15.44 -6.79 8.94
CA THR A 2 -15.97 -6.06 7.78
C THR A 2 -17.48 -6.29 7.63
N SER A 3 -18.26 -5.22 7.70
CA SER A 3 -19.73 -5.28 7.61
C SER A 3 -20.18 -5.17 6.16
N THR A 4 -21.22 -5.92 5.77
CA THR A 4 -21.74 -5.95 4.39
C THR A 4 -23.13 -5.32 4.34
N VAL A 5 -23.29 -4.32 3.49
CA VAL A 5 -24.51 -3.51 3.38
C VAL A 5 -24.95 -3.40 1.92
N THR A 6 -26.23 -3.16 1.67
CA THR A 6 -26.72 -2.93 0.30
C THR A 6 -26.56 -1.47 -0.10
N ALA A 7 -26.35 -1.21 -1.39
CA ALA A 7 -26.32 0.17 -1.91
C ALA A 7 -27.59 0.96 -1.54
N ALA A 8 -28.76 0.30 -1.54
CA ALA A 8 -30.03 0.92 -1.14
C ALA A 8 -30.06 1.31 0.35
N ALA A 9 -29.47 0.51 1.24
CA ALA A 9 -29.36 0.85 2.66
C ALA A 9 -28.42 2.05 2.87
N VAL A 10 -27.28 2.05 2.17
CA VAL A 10 -26.31 3.16 2.21
C VAL A 10 -26.93 4.46 1.73
N SER A 11 -27.67 4.45 0.61
CA SER A 11 -28.34 5.66 0.10
C SER A 11 -29.39 6.22 1.06
N LYS A 12 -30.09 5.37 1.83
CA LYS A 12 -31.13 5.80 2.77
C LYS A 12 -30.58 6.44 4.04
N ASN A 13 -29.39 6.04 4.49
CA ASN A 13 -28.81 6.53 5.74
C ASN A 13 -27.29 6.76 5.61
N PHE A 14 -26.89 7.54 4.61
CA PHE A 14 -25.49 7.68 4.23
C PHE A 14 -24.60 8.15 5.38
N GLY A 15 -25.05 9.14 6.17
CA GLY A 15 -24.28 9.68 7.29
C GLY A 15 -23.90 8.63 8.33
N ALA A 16 -24.84 7.77 8.74
CA ALA A 16 -24.54 6.72 9.71
C ALA A 16 -23.53 5.68 9.18
N TYR A 17 -23.62 5.35 7.89
CA TYR A 17 -22.65 4.44 7.26
C TYR A 17 -21.29 5.11 7.02
N GLN A 18 -21.26 6.42 6.80
CA GLN A 18 -20.01 7.18 6.75
C GLN A 18 -19.31 7.15 8.11
N ASP A 19 -20.03 7.44 9.19
CA ASP A 19 -19.49 7.37 10.56
C ASP A 19 -19.04 5.95 10.93
N ALA A 20 -19.79 4.93 10.52
CA ALA A 20 -19.39 3.53 10.71
C ALA A 20 -18.11 3.19 9.94
N ALA A 21 -17.97 3.70 8.71
CA ALA A 21 -16.80 3.46 7.85
C ALA A 21 -15.50 4.08 8.38
N VAL A 22 -15.60 5.07 9.28
CA VAL A 22 -14.44 5.61 10.01
C VAL A 22 -13.87 4.56 10.99
N ARG A 23 -14.72 3.67 11.52
CA ARG A 23 -14.33 2.66 12.51
C ARG A 23 -13.98 1.33 11.88
N GLU A 24 -14.74 0.91 10.86
CA GLU A 24 -14.50 -0.35 10.15
C GLU A 24 -14.91 -0.29 8.67
N PRO A 25 -14.18 -0.95 7.77
CA PRO A 25 -14.54 -1.00 6.35
C PRO A 25 -15.92 -1.62 6.10
N LEU A 26 -16.70 -0.98 5.21
CA LEU A 26 -18.02 -1.44 4.79
C LEU A 26 -17.99 -1.96 3.35
N ILE A 27 -18.41 -3.21 3.15
CA ILE A 27 -18.61 -3.79 1.82
C ILE A 27 -20.01 -3.42 1.32
N ILE A 28 -20.08 -2.67 0.23
CA ILE A 28 -21.33 -2.26 -0.40
C ILE A 28 -21.65 -3.22 -1.54
N THR A 29 -22.84 -3.81 -1.48
CA THR A 29 -23.34 -4.77 -2.46
C THR A 29 -24.40 -4.17 -3.38
N LYS A 30 -24.45 -4.67 -4.61
CA LYS A 30 -25.54 -4.45 -5.56
C LYS A 30 -26.02 -5.81 -6.06
N ASN A 31 -27.32 -6.08 -5.95
CA ASN A 31 -27.93 -7.38 -6.31
C ASN A 31 -27.22 -8.58 -5.65
N GLY A 32 -26.88 -8.45 -4.36
CA GLY A 32 -26.22 -9.50 -3.57
C GLY A 32 -24.72 -9.68 -3.84
N ARG A 33 -24.12 -8.92 -4.77
CA ARG A 33 -22.69 -9.01 -5.09
C ARG A 33 -21.91 -7.81 -4.55
N PRO A 34 -20.77 -8.00 -3.87
CA PRO A 34 -19.85 -6.92 -3.52
C PRO A 34 -19.46 -6.10 -4.74
N ARG A 35 -19.47 -4.77 -4.62
CA ARG A 35 -19.13 -3.87 -5.73
C ARG A 35 -18.16 -2.76 -5.35
N THR A 36 -18.31 -2.20 -4.15
CA THR A 36 -17.41 -1.16 -3.64
C THR A 36 -17.20 -1.37 -2.15
N VAL A 37 -16.15 -0.75 -1.60
CA VAL A 37 -15.90 -0.69 -0.17
C VAL A 37 -15.86 0.79 0.22
N LEU A 38 -16.51 1.15 1.32
CA LEU A 38 -16.37 2.45 1.96
C LEU A 38 -15.41 2.33 3.14
N ILE A 39 -14.40 3.19 3.19
CA ILE A 39 -13.36 3.23 4.22
C ILE A 39 -13.09 4.67 4.64
N ALA A 40 -12.50 4.83 5.83
CA ALA A 40 -11.92 6.09 6.26
C ALA A 40 -10.90 6.61 5.24
N TYR A 41 -10.83 7.93 5.09
CA TYR A 41 -9.83 8.57 4.23
C TYR A 41 -8.40 8.21 4.62
N GLU A 42 -8.10 8.18 5.92
CA GLU A 42 -6.75 7.83 6.40
C GLU A 42 -6.36 6.39 6.04
N ASP A 43 -7.32 5.46 6.08
CA ASP A 43 -7.10 4.08 5.67
C ASP A 43 -6.89 3.96 4.16
N TYR A 44 -7.62 4.74 3.35
CA TYR A 44 -7.33 4.86 1.93
C TYR A 44 -5.90 5.34 1.69
N LEU A 45 -5.44 6.38 2.38
CA LEU A 45 -4.05 6.86 2.25
C LEU A 45 -3.01 5.82 2.70
N ARG A 46 -3.29 5.06 3.77
CA ARG A 46 -2.41 3.98 4.22
C ARG A 46 -2.32 2.86 3.19
N LEU A 47 -3.44 2.55 2.51
CA LEU A 47 -3.47 1.56 1.43
C LEU A 47 -2.68 2.06 0.22
N MET A 48 -2.92 3.30 -0.22
CA MET A 48 -2.21 3.91 -1.36
C MET A 48 -0.70 3.99 -1.13
N ARG A 49 -0.24 4.23 0.10
CA ARG A 49 1.20 4.19 0.43
C ARG A 49 1.84 2.81 0.30
N ARG A 50 1.05 1.75 0.42
CA ARG A 50 1.51 0.36 0.29
C ARG A 50 1.27 -0.22 -1.09
N GLU A 51 0.61 0.53 -1.96
CA GLU A 51 0.44 0.15 -3.35
C GLU A 51 1.83 0.03 -3.99
N ARG A 52 2.15 -1.18 -4.44
CA ARG A 52 3.41 -1.41 -5.13
C ARG A 52 3.36 -0.69 -6.48
N ARG A 53 4.15 0.37 -6.61
CA ARG A 53 4.41 1.01 -7.90
C ARG A 53 5.57 0.30 -8.57
N VAL A 54 5.36 -0.15 -9.80
CA VAL A 54 6.39 -0.79 -10.63
C VAL A 54 6.55 0.07 -11.85
N GLU A 55 7.67 0.78 -11.91
CA GLU A 55 8.08 1.58 -13.06
C GLU A 55 9.22 0.88 -13.79
N LEU A 56 9.35 1.16 -15.10
CA LEU A 56 10.51 0.72 -15.85
C LEU A 56 11.74 1.51 -15.41
N THR A 57 12.89 0.84 -15.31
CA THR A 57 14.16 1.52 -15.01
C THR A 57 14.51 2.57 -16.07
N SER A 58 14.07 2.38 -17.31
CA SER A 58 14.24 3.35 -18.40
C SER A 58 13.38 4.62 -18.26
N ALA A 59 12.43 4.64 -17.33
CA ALA A 59 11.57 5.79 -17.06
C ALA A 59 12.11 6.71 -15.96
N LEU A 60 13.19 6.30 -15.26
CA LEU A 60 13.82 7.12 -14.23
C LEU A 60 14.36 8.42 -14.82
N ASP A 61 13.98 9.53 -14.22
CA ASP A 61 14.57 10.82 -14.59
C ASP A 61 15.95 11.03 -13.94
N ALA A 62 16.62 12.12 -14.31
CA ALA A 62 17.97 12.41 -13.85
C ALA A 62 18.03 12.67 -12.34
N ASP A 63 16.99 13.25 -11.74
CA ASP A 63 16.94 13.57 -10.32
C ASP A 63 16.71 12.29 -9.49
N GLU A 64 15.84 11.41 -9.98
CA GLU A 64 15.60 10.08 -9.40
C GLU A 64 16.86 9.22 -9.45
N LEU A 65 17.57 9.20 -10.59
CA LEU A 65 18.83 8.46 -10.71
C LEU A 65 19.89 8.98 -9.73
N ALA A 66 20.04 10.31 -9.64
CA ALA A 66 20.97 10.93 -8.70
C ALA A 66 20.60 10.67 -7.23
N ALA A 67 19.30 10.55 -6.91
CA ALA A 67 18.85 10.19 -5.57
C ALA A 67 19.20 8.74 -5.22
N VAL A 68 19.06 7.81 -6.17
CA VAL A 68 19.46 6.40 -5.99
C VAL A 68 20.97 6.28 -5.80
N GLU A 69 21.78 6.97 -6.61
CA GLU A 69 23.25 6.95 -6.48
C GLU A 69 23.74 7.47 -5.13
N LYS A 70 23.05 8.46 -4.56
CA LYS A 70 23.36 9.01 -3.23
C LYS A 70 22.76 8.22 -2.08
N SER A 71 21.86 7.28 -2.35
CA SER A 71 21.19 6.53 -1.31
C SER A 71 22.18 5.63 -0.57
N THR A 72 22.07 5.60 0.76
CA THR A 72 22.89 4.74 1.62
C THR A 72 21.97 3.82 2.41
N MET A 73 22.45 2.61 2.70
CA MET A 73 21.76 1.72 3.63
C MET A 73 21.67 2.37 5.02
N ASP A 74 20.65 1.98 5.78
CA ASP A 74 20.54 2.35 7.19
C ASP A 74 21.76 1.79 7.96
N PRO A 75 22.44 2.58 8.81
CA PRO A 75 23.60 2.11 9.58
C PRO A 75 23.34 0.85 10.43
N GLY A 76 22.10 0.63 10.89
CA GLY A 76 21.72 -0.60 11.61
C GLY A 76 21.87 -1.88 10.76
N LEU A 77 21.98 -1.73 9.45
CA LEU A 77 22.14 -2.81 8.47
C LEU A 77 23.60 -3.01 8.03
N ASP A 78 24.57 -2.33 8.64
CA ASP A 78 26.00 -2.45 8.27
C ASP A 78 26.52 -3.90 8.34
N HIS A 79 25.93 -4.73 9.20
CA HIS A 79 26.26 -6.16 9.32
C HIS A 79 26.07 -6.93 8.00
N LEU A 80 25.20 -6.46 7.10
CA LEU A 80 24.98 -7.07 5.78
C LEU A 80 26.19 -6.90 4.84
N ASN A 81 27.09 -5.95 5.12
CA ASN A 81 28.33 -5.83 4.34
C ASN A 81 29.22 -7.08 4.46
N ALA A 82 29.08 -7.86 5.54
CA ALA A 82 29.78 -9.14 5.67
C ALA A 82 29.38 -10.15 4.57
N GLU A 83 28.15 -10.05 4.03
CA GLU A 83 27.68 -10.93 2.94
C GLU A 83 28.44 -10.71 1.63
N LEU A 84 28.97 -9.51 1.36
CA LEU A 84 29.75 -9.21 0.14
C LEU A 84 31.03 -10.06 0.02
N THR A 85 31.53 -10.57 1.15
CA THR A 85 32.76 -11.38 1.20
C THR A 85 32.51 -12.88 1.19
N LYS A 86 31.27 -13.34 1.42
CA LYS A 86 30.96 -14.77 1.52
C LYS A 86 31.01 -15.50 0.18
N ASP A 87 30.63 -14.84 -0.91
CA ASP A 87 30.67 -15.43 -2.26
C ASP A 87 32.01 -15.26 -2.97
N LYS A 88 32.96 -14.51 -2.39
CA LYS A 88 34.29 -14.30 -2.98
C LYS A 88 35.16 -15.57 -2.98
N ASN A 89 34.71 -16.63 -2.30
CA ASN A 89 35.39 -17.93 -2.22
C ASN A 89 34.64 -19.05 -2.96
N ALA A 90 33.58 -18.76 -3.73
CA ALA A 90 32.80 -19.77 -4.45
C ALA A 90 33.11 -19.84 -5.96
N ALA A 91 34.09 -19.06 -6.43
CA ALA A 91 34.48 -18.98 -7.83
C ALA A 91 36.01 -19.08 -8.04
N ASP A 92 36.66 -19.97 -7.28
CA ASP A 92 38.01 -20.51 -7.58
C ASP A 92 37.93 -22.04 -7.71
#